data_AF-A0AAV5JW10-F1
#
_entry.id   AF-A0AAV5JW10-F1
#
_cell.length_a   1.000
_cell.length_b   1.000
_cell.length_c   1.000
_cell.angle_alpha   90.00
_cell.angle_beta   90.00
_cell.angle_gamma   90.00
#
_symmetry.space_group_name_H-M   'P 1'
#
loop_
_entity.id
_entity.type
_entity.pdbx_description
1 polymer ?
#
loop_
_entity_poly.entity_id
_entity_poly.type
_entity_poly.pdbx_seq_one_letter_code
_entity_poly.pdbx_strand_id
1 'polypeptide(L)'
;MAELFKNIRELKSILYGDSESEPVTEACAQLTQEFFRENTLRLLITNLPKLNLEARKDATQVVANLQRQQVHSRLIASDYLEANTDLMDVLILGYENTDMALHYGAMLRECIRHQSVARYVLESQHMKKFFDYIQLPNFDIAADAAATFKELLTRHKATVAEFLSKNYDWFFAEYNSKLLESSNYITRRQAVKLLGDILLDRSNSAVMTRYVSSRDNLRILMNLLRDEQFEADKAQVVKEISALEPKDRA
;
A
#
# COMPACT_ATOMS: atom_id res chain seq x y z
N MET A 1 -7.32 3.74 -31.71
CA MET A 1 -6.90 2.65 -30.79
C MET A 1 -5.49 2.15 -31.09
N ALA A 2 -5.17 1.75 -32.32
CA ALA A 2 -3.81 1.30 -32.67
C ALA A 2 -2.72 2.34 -32.35
N GLU A 3 -2.95 3.61 -32.72
CA GLU A 3 -2.00 4.70 -32.42
C GLU A 3 -1.78 4.91 -30.92
N LEU A 4 -2.84 4.81 -30.12
CA LEU A 4 -2.73 4.93 -28.66
C LEU A 4 -1.86 3.80 -28.06
N PHE A 5 -2.02 2.57 -28.54
CA PHE A 5 -1.22 1.44 -28.07
C PHE A 5 0.26 1.60 -28.47
N LYS A 6 0.52 2.08 -29.68
CA LYS A 6 1.86 2.41 -30.14
C LYS A 6 2.49 3.49 -29.25
N ASN A 7 1.77 4.58 -28.98
CA ASN A 7 2.26 5.66 -28.14
C ASN A 7 2.57 5.19 -26.71
N ILE A 8 1.68 4.41 -26.08
CA ILE A 8 1.94 3.87 -24.73
C ILE A 8 3.19 2.99 -24.70
N ARG A 9 3.41 2.19 -25.75
CA ARG A 9 4.62 1.36 -25.88
C ARG A 9 5.88 2.21 -26.07
N GLU A 10 5.81 3.29 -26.85
CA GLU A 10 6.91 4.25 -27.01
C GLU A 10 7.24 4.94 -25.69
N LEU A 11 6.23 5.35 -24.90
CA LEU A 11 6.44 5.91 -23.56
C LEU A 11 7.22 4.94 -22.67
N LYS A 12 6.84 3.65 -22.69
CA LYS A 12 7.55 2.61 -21.96
C LYS A 12 8.99 2.44 -22.44
N SER A 13 9.22 2.44 -23.75
CA SER A 13 10.57 2.32 -24.33
C SER A 13 11.47 3.47 -23.89
N ILE A 14 10.95 4.70 -23.81
CA ILE A 14 11.72 5.85 -23.31
C ILE A 14 12.11 5.64 -21.84
N LEU A 15 11.19 5.13 -21.01
CA LEU A 15 11.37 5.00 -19.56
C LEU A 15 12.18 3.78 -19.11
N TYR A 16 12.20 2.72 -19.91
CA TYR A 16 12.87 1.45 -19.57
C TYR A 16 14.01 1.09 -20.52
N GLY A 17 14.18 1.82 -21.62
CA GLY A 17 15.09 1.44 -22.69
C GLY A 17 14.53 0.26 -23.51
N ASP A 18 15.37 -0.24 -24.41
CA ASP A 18 15.13 -1.44 -25.19
C ASP A 18 16.33 -2.39 -25.11
N SER A 19 16.37 -3.42 -25.97
CA SER A 19 17.49 -4.38 -25.97
C SER A 19 18.81 -3.78 -26.43
N GLU A 20 18.79 -2.60 -27.05
CA GLU A 20 19.95 -1.97 -27.67
C GLU A 20 20.40 -0.70 -26.93
N SER A 21 19.52 -0.09 -26.14
CA SER A 21 19.75 1.22 -25.53
C SER A 21 19.18 1.32 -24.10
N GLU A 22 19.99 1.90 -23.20
CA GLU A 22 19.54 2.28 -21.86
C GLU A 22 18.67 3.55 -21.91
N PRO A 23 17.76 3.75 -20.92
CA PRO A 23 16.95 4.96 -20.83
C PRO A 23 17.82 6.22 -20.74
N VAL A 24 17.57 7.17 -21.64
CA VAL A 24 18.23 8.48 -21.60
C VAL A 24 17.58 9.34 -20.53
N THR A 25 18.37 9.79 -19.55
CA THR A 25 17.87 10.55 -18.38
C THR A 25 17.13 11.82 -18.80
N GLU A 26 17.65 12.56 -19.77
CA GLU A 26 17.01 13.80 -20.27
C GLU A 26 15.65 13.52 -20.94
N ALA A 27 15.55 12.47 -21.75
CA ALA A 27 14.30 12.05 -22.37
C ALA A 27 13.27 11.60 -21.33
N CYS A 28 13.70 10.87 -20.29
CA CYS A 28 12.85 10.48 -19.17
C CYS A 28 12.32 11.70 -18.42
N ALA A 29 13.18 12.68 -18.13
CA ALA A 29 12.79 13.90 -17.42
C ALA A 29 11.81 14.74 -18.24
N GLN A 30 12.06 14.91 -19.54
CA GLN A 30 11.17 15.64 -20.44
C GLN A 30 9.80 14.96 -20.57
N LEU A 31 9.80 13.63 -20.76
CA LEU A 31 8.56 12.86 -20.80
C LEU A 31 7.78 13.01 -19.48
N THR A 32 8.46 12.91 -18.34
CA THR A 32 7.83 13.06 -17.03
C THR A 32 7.19 14.44 -16.89
N GLN A 33 7.89 15.49 -17.30
CA GLN A 33 7.38 16.86 -17.26
C GLN A 33 6.12 17.03 -18.12
N GLU A 34 6.13 16.56 -19.37
CA GLU A 34 4.97 16.69 -20.25
C GLU A 34 3.80 15.79 -19.81
N PHE A 35 4.08 14.61 -19.27
CA PHE A 35 3.05 13.68 -18.80
C PHE A 35 2.24 14.26 -17.63
N PHE A 36 2.87 14.98 -16.71
CA PHE A 36 2.21 15.60 -15.56
C PHE A 36 1.75 17.05 -15.79
N ARG A 37 1.93 17.60 -16.99
CA ARG A 37 1.56 18.99 -17.30
C ARG A 37 0.06 19.23 -17.29
N GLU A 38 -0.70 18.25 -17.78
CA GLU A 38 -2.16 18.31 -17.91
C GLU A 38 -2.78 17.01 -17.39
N ASN A 39 -3.93 16.59 -17.94
CA ASN A 39 -4.72 15.46 -17.44
C ASN A 39 -4.27 14.08 -17.96
N THR A 40 -3.05 13.92 -18.47
CA THR A 40 -2.63 12.66 -19.12
C THR A 40 -2.71 11.47 -18.16
N LEU A 41 -2.21 11.61 -16.92
CA LEU A 41 -2.30 10.54 -15.91
C LEU A 41 -3.76 10.16 -15.64
N ARG A 42 -4.62 11.17 -15.43
CA ARG A 42 -6.05 10.97 -15.14
C ARG A 42 -6.73 10.24 -16.29
N LEU A 43 -6.54 10.71 -17.52
CA LEU A 43 -7.13 10.10 -18.71
C LEU A 43 -6.64 8.66 -18.90
N LEU A 44 -5.36 8.39 -18.63
CA LEU A 44 -4.81 7.04 -18.72
C LEU A 44 -5.45 6.11 -17.67
N ILE A 45 -5.59 6.54 -16.42
CA ILE A 45 -6.23 5.76 -15.35
C ILE A 45 -7.71 5.49 -15.66
N THR A 46 -8.48 6.52 -16.03
CA THR A 46 -9.92 6.41 -16.29
C THR A 46 -10.23 5.58 -17.54
N ASN A 47 -9.35 5.62 -18.56
CA ASN A 47 -9.55 4.86 -19.79
C ASN A 47 -8.79 3.53 -19.83
N LEU A 48 -8.04 3.17 -18.78
CA LEU A 48 -7.31 1.91 -18.67
C LEU A 48 -8.18 0.67 -19.01
N PRO A 49 -9.46 0.58 -18.57
CA PRO A 49 -10.31 -0.58 -18.88
C PRO A 49 -10.64 -0.71 -20.38
N LYS A 50 -10.54 0.38 -21.15
CA LYS A 50 -10.79 0.39 -22.61
C LYS A 50 -9.59 -0.12 -23.41
N LEU A 51 -8.42 -0.29 -22.78
CA LEU A 51 -7.22 -0.79 -23.43
C LEU A 51 -7.22 -2.33 -23.47
N ASN A 52 -6.47 -2.90 -24.41
CA ASN A 52 -6.21 -4.34 -24.44
C ASN A 52 -5.20 -4.74 -23.34
N LEU A 53 -5.05 -6.05 -23.10
CA LEU A 53 -4.23 -6.57 -22.00
C LEU A 53 -2.78 -6.05 -22.02
N GLU A 54 -2.12 -6.07 -23.18
CA GLU A 54 -0.73 -5.61 -23.29
C GLU A 54 -0.61 -4.11 -23.05
N ALA A 55 -1.51 -3.29 -23.62
CA ALA A 55 -1.50 -1.84 -23.38
C ALA A 55 -1.82 -1.49 -21.91
N ARG A 56 -2.63 -2.29 -21.19
CA ARG A 56 -2.84 -2.12 -19.74
C ARG A 56 -1.55 -2.38 -18.96
N LYS A 57 -0.81 -3.43 -19.29
CA LYS A 57 0.49 -3.74 -18.66
C LYS A 57 1.50 -2.63 -18.92
N ASP A 58 1.63 -2.19 -20.17
CA ASP A 58 2.54 -1.11 -20.54
C ASP A 58 2.18 0.20 -19.84
N ALA A 59 0.89 0.59 -19.82
CA ALA A 59 0.41 1.77 -19.11
C ALA A 59 0.68 1.68 -17.60
N THR A 60 0.52 0.50 -16.99
CA THR A 60 0.84 0.27 -15.57
C THR A 60 2.31 0.51 -15.28
N GLN A 61 3.19 0.00 -16.13
CA GLN A 61 4.64 0.18 -15.99
C GLN A 61 5.06 1.63 -16.21
N VAL A 62 4.48 2.32 -17.20
CA VAL A 62 4.69 3.76 -17.44
C VAL A 62 4.32 4.56 -16.19
N VAL A 63 3.10 4.39 -15.68
CA VAL A 63 2.64 5.12 -14.47
C VAL A 63 3.55 4.83 -13.27
N ALA A 64 3.91 3.56 -13.05
CA ALA A 64 4.78 3.15 -11.96
C ALA A 64 6.17 3.79 -12.02
N ASN A 65 6.78 3.82 -13.21
CA ASN A 65 8.11 4.41 -13.42
C ASN A 65 8.09 5.92 -13.19
N LEU A 66 7.09 6.61 -13.76
CA LEU A 66 6.95 8.07 -13.67
C LEU A 66 6.85 8.58 -12.23
N GLN A 67 6.34 7.79 -11.28
CA GLN A 67 6.30 8.18 -9.86
C GLN A 67 7.68 8.37 -9.23
N ARG A 68 8.73 7.76 -9.82
CA ARG A 68 10.10 7.76 -9.29
C ARG A 68 11.03 8.73 -10.03
N GLN A 69 10.58 9.27 -11.16
CA GLN A 69 11.37 10.15 -12.00
C GLN A 69 11.56 11.52 -11.36
N GLN A 70 12.79 12.00 -11.39
CA GLN A 70 13.14 13.34 -10.90
C GLN A 70 13.31 14.29 -12.08
N VAL A 71 12.61 15.42 -12.02
CA VAL A 71 12.74 16.53 -12.98
C VAL A 71 13.34 17.71 -12.22
N HIS A 72 14.54 18.14 -12.61
CA HIS A 72 15.33 19.15 -11.87
C HIS A 72 15.47 18.81 -10.37
N SER A 73 15.77 17.54 -10.07
CA SER A 73 15.88 17.00 -8.70
C SER A 73 14.60 17.07 -7.84
N ARG A 74 13.43 17.22 -8.48
CA ARG A 74 12.12 17.20 -7.82
C ARG A 74 11.24 16.08 -8.33
N LEU A 75 10.45 15.47 -7.44
CA LEU A 75 9.44 14.47 -7.78
C LEU A 75 8.12 15.17 -8.13
N ILE A 76 8.02 15.71 -9.35
CA ILE A 76 6.83 16.47 -9.79
C ILE A 76 5.54 15.64 -9.79
N ALA A 77 5.66 14.30 -9.82
CA ALA A 77 4.53 13.38 -9.68
C ALA A 77 3.82 13.54 -8.32
N SER A 78 4.56 13.82 -7.25
CA SER A 78 4.00 14.09 -5.92
C SER A 78 3.10 15.33 -5.95
N ASP A 79 3.59 16.43 -6.55
CA ASP A 79 2.87 17.70 -6.64
C ASP A 79 1.57 17.54 -7.46
N TYR A 80 1.66 16.81 -8.58
CA TYR A 80 0.48 16.52 -9.41
C TYR A 80 -0.56 15.70 -8.65
N LEU A 81 -0.13 14.64 -7.94
CA LEU A 81 -1.03 13.76 -7.19
C LEU A 81 -1.68 14.47 -6.01
N GLU A 82 -0.97 15.37 -5.33
CA GLU A 82 -1.53 16.20 -4.26
C GLU A 82 -2.67 17.10 -4.76
N ALA A 83 -2.56 17.62 -5.98
CA ALA A 83 -3.62 18.38 -6.64
C ALA A 83 -4.76 17.51 -7.24
N ASN A 84 -4.59 16.18 -7.31
CA ASN A 84 -5.50 15.22 -7.96
C ASN A 84 -5.74 13.97 -7.10
N THR A 85 -5.97 14.17 -5.80
CA THR A 85 -6.08 13.10 -4.80
C THR A 85 -7.24 12.12 -5.06
N ASP A 86 -8.30 12.57 -5.74
CA ASP A 86 -9.43 11.74 -6.16
C ASP A 86 -9.02 10.59 -7.09
N LEU A 87 -7.86 10.67 -7.75
CA LEU A 87 -7.30 9.52 -8.48
C LEU A 87 -7.02 8.33 -7.57
N MET A 88 -6.69 8.56 -6.30
CA MET A 88 -6.48 7.47 -5.35
C MET A 88 -7.78 6.74 -5.07
N ASP A 89 -8.91 7.44 -4.99
CA ASP A 89 -10.21 6.82 -4.82
C ASP A 89 -10.53 5.91 -6.01
N VAL A 90 -10.27 6.36 -7.24
CA VAL A 90 -10.43 5.56 -8.45
C VAL A 90 -9.57 4.29 -8.40
N LEU A 91 -8.29 4.42 -8.02
CA LEU A 91 -7.37 3.28 -7.94
C LEU A 91 -7.78 2.29 -6.84
N ILE A 92 -8.23 2.76 -5.68
CA ILE A 92 -8.67 1.90 -4.57
C ILE A 92 -9.96 1.17 -4.93
N LEU A 93 -10.95 1.88 -5.47
CA LEU A 93 -12.20 1.26 -5.96
C LEU A 93 -11.95 0.26 -7.09
N GLY A 94 -10.82 0.41 -7.79
CA GLY A 94 -10.35 -0.50 -8.81
C GLY A 94 -10.21 -1.96 -8.38
N TYR A 95 -10.02 -2.25 -7.09
CA TYR A 95 -9.99 -3.61 -6.55
C TYR A 95 -11.32 -4.37 -6.70
N GLU A 96 -12.43 -3.65 -6.89
CA GLU A 96 -13.76 -4.25 -7.13
C GLU A 96 -13.91 -4.81 -8.55
N ASN A 97 -12.98 -4.50 -9.46
CA ASN A 97 -12.94 -5.02 -10.81
C ASN A 97 -11.76 -6.00 -10.96
N THR A 98 -12.06 -7.30 -11.08
CA THR A 98 -11.05 -8.36 -11.15
C THR A 98 -10.04 -8.20 -12.29
N ASP A 99 -10.47 -7.67 -13.44
CA ASP A 99 -9.61 -7.50 -14.62
C ASP A 99 -8.66 -6.31 -14.48
N MET A 100 -8.94 -5.40 -13.55
CA MET A 100 -8.21 -4.15 -13.35
C MET A 100 -7.48 -4.08 -12.01
N ALA A 101 -7.88 -4.89 -11.04
CA ALA A 101 -7.42 -4.81 -9.65
C ALA A 101 -5.90 -4.81 -9.53
N LEU A 102 -5.21 -5.73 -10.22
CA LEU A 102 -3.74 -5.81 -10.16
C LEU A 102 -3.04 -4.62 -10.84
N HIS A 103 -3.65 -4.06 -11.89
CA HIS A 103 -3.12 -2.87 -12.55
C HIS A 103 -3.26 -1.64 -11.66
N TYR A 104 -4.45 -1.44 -11.09
CA TYR A 104 -4.73 -0.32 -10.21
C TYR A 104 -4.01 -0.43 -8.87
N GLY A 105 -3.90 -1.63 -8.30
CA GLY A 105 -3.10 -1.89 -7.10
C GLY A 105 -1.61 -1.61 -7.29
N ALA A 106 -1.04 -2.00 -8.43
CA ALA A 106 0.34 -1.67 -8.79
C ALA A 106 0.57 -0.15 -8.94
N MET A 107 -0.34 0.56 -9.62
CA MET A 107 -0.28 2.02 -9.74
C MET A 107 -0.42 2.71 -8.37
N LEU A 108 -1.36 2.25 -7.55
CA LEU A 108 -1.64 2.80 -6.22
C LEU A 108 -0.41 2.66 -5.31
N ARG A 109 0.24 1.50 -5.28
CA ARG A 109 1.46 1.29 -4.47
C ARG A 109 2.58 2.26 -4.82
N GLU A 110 2.73 2.61 -6.10
CA GLU A 110 3.72 3.58 -6.51
C GLU A 110 3.33 5.02 -6.12
N CYS A 111 2.04 5.34 -6.14
CA CYS A 111 1.54 6.66 -5.72
C CYS A 111 1.70 6.89 -4.21
N ILE A 112 1.42 5.89 -3.36
CA ILE A 112 1.53 6.00 -1.89
C ILE A 112 2.99 6.06 -1.39
N ARG A 113 3.98 5.96 -2.30
CA ARG A 113 5.38 6.29 -1.96
C ARG A 113 5.53 7.75 -1.56
N HIS A 114 4.68 8.63 -2.07
CA HIS A 114 4.64 10.05 -1.70
C HIS A 114 3.86 10.21 -0.40
N GLN A 115 4.43 10.92 0.58
CA GLN A 115 3.85 11.04 1.91
C GLN A 115 2.48 11.76 1.91
N SER A 116 2.31 12.78 1.07
CA SER A 116 1.04 13.51 0.91
C SER A 116 -0.09 12.60 0.45
N VAL A 117 0.20 11.74 -0.53
CA VAL A 117 -0.74 10.75 -1.09
C VAL A 117 -1.07 9.66 -0.07
N ALA A 118 -0.07 9.10 0.61
CA ALA A 118 -0.30 8.10 1.65
C ALA A 118 -1.15 8.65 2.80
N ARG A 119 -0.90 9.90 3.22
CA ARG A 119 -1.73 10.59 4.24
C ARG A 119 -3.18 10.68 3.79
N TYR A 120 -3.43 11.12 2.57
CA TYR A 120 -4.78 11.20 2.00
C TYR A 120 -5.49 9.84 2.06
N VAL A 121 -4.83 8.76 1.61
CA VAL A 121 -5.44 7.43 1.61
C VAL A 121 -5.75 6.94 3.03
N LEU A 122 -4.82 7.12 3.97
CA LEU A 122 -5.01 6.74 5.38
C LEU A 122 -6.21 7.46 6.01
N GLU A 123 -6.39 8.75 5.72
CA GLU A 123 -7.48 9.57 6.27
C GLU A 123 -8.81 9.42 5.52
N SER A 124 -8.81 8.76 4.36
CA SER A 124 -10.00 8.55 3.55
C SER A 124 -10.93 7.47 4.13
N GLN A 125 -12.21 7.53 3.76
CA GLN A 125 -13.17 6.45 4.02
C GLN A 125 -12.77 5.12 3.34
N HIS A 126 -11.97 5.18 2.28
CA HIS A 126 -11.54 4.03 1.51
C HIS A 126 -10.53 3.15 2.27
N MET A 127 -9.88 3.66 3.31
CA MET A 127 -8.97 2.88 4.14
C MET A 127 -9.65 1.63 4.74
N LYS A 128 -10.94 1.73 5.08
CA LYS A 128 -11.72 0.59 5.61
C LYS A 128 -11.93 -0.53 4.59
N LYS A 129 -11.95 -0.20 3.30
CA LYS A 129 -12.18 -1.21 2.25
C LYS A 129 -11.05 -2.24 2.16
N PHE A 130 -9.83 -1.88 2.58
CA PHE A 130 -8.71 -2.83 2.59
C PHE A 130 -8.96 -4.04 3.49
N PHE A 131 -9.70 -3.90 4.59
CA PHE A 131 -10.05 -5.06 5.44
C PHE A 131 -10.89 -6.09 4.70
N ASP A 132 -11.68 -5.65 3.73
CA ASP A 132 -12.51 -6.53 2.90
C ASP A 132 -11.69 -7.02 1.68
N TYR A 133 -10.91 -6.15 1.04
CA TYR A 133 -10.07 -6.50 -0.13
C TYR A 133 -9.01 -7.56 0.18
N ILE A 134 -8.40 -7.51 1.36
CA ILE A 134 -7.41 -8.51 1.84
C ILE A 134 -8.02 -9.90 2.00
N GLN A 135 -9.34 -10.00 2.06
CA GLN A 135 -10.08 -11.24 2.26
C GLN A 135 -10.83 -11.69 1.00
N LEU A 136 -10.56 -11.06 -0.15
CA LEU A 136 -11.15 -11.47 -1.42
C LEU A 136 -10.80 -12.93 -1.76
N PRO A 137 -11.73 -13.68 -2.38
CA PRO A 137 -11.47 -15.07 -2.79
C PRO A 137 -10.33 -15.21 -3.80
N ASN A 138 -10.10 -14.18 -4.63
CA ASN A 138 -8.98 -14.16 -5.55
C ASN A 138 -7.69 -13.87 -4.79
N PHE A 139 -6.84 -14.89 -4.67
CA PHE A 139 -5.60 -14.83 -3.89
C PHE A 139 -4.64 -13.73 -4.38
N ASP A 140 -4.47 -13.57 -5.69
CA ASP A 140 -3.54 -12.58 -6.24
C ASP A 140 -4.00 -11.16 -5.88
N ILE A 141 -5.30 -10.88 -6.01
CA ILE A 141 -5.88 -9.58 -5.67
C ILE A 141 -5.80 -9.33 -4.15
N ALA A 142 -6.14 -10.33 -3.33
CA ALA A 142 -6.07 -10.23 -1.88
C ALA A 142 -4.64 -9.98 -1.39
N ALA A 143 -3.65 -10.69 -1.96
CA ALA A 143 -2.24 -10.50 -1.64
C ALA A 143 -1.73 -9.11 -2.07
N ASP A 144 -2.17 -8.61 -3.23
CA ASP A 144 -1.86 -7.27 -3.72
C ASP A 144 -2.44 -6.17 -2.81
N ALA A 145 -3.69 -6.34 -2.37
CA ALA A 145 -4.34 -5.47 -1.39
C ALA A 145 -3.61 -5.49 -0.04
N ALA A 146 -3.20 -6.68 0.44
CA ALA A 146 -2.46 -6.83 1.68
C ALA A 146 -1.08 -6.16 1.61
N ALA A 147 -0.39 -6.26 0.48
CA ALA A 147 0.88 -5.57 0.26
C ALA A 147 0.70 -4.04 0.30
N THR A 148 -0.35 -3.53 -0.35
CA THR A 148 -0.68 -2.10 -0.36
C THR A 148 -1.03 -1.58 1.04
N PHE A 149 -1.88 -2.32 1.77
CA PHE A 149 -2.26 -2.01 3.15
C PHE A 149 -1.05 -2.01 4.09
N LYS A 150 -0.16 -3.01 3.96
CA LYS A 150 1.11 -3.05 4.70
C LYS A 150 1.98 -1.83 4.40
N GLU A 151 2.10 -1.44 3.13
CA GLU A 151 2.94 -0.30 2.74
C GLU A 151 2.39 1.01 3.33
N LEU A 152 1.08 1.23 3.27
CA LEU A 152 0.40 2.36 3.91
C LEU A 152 0.71 2.45 5.41
N LEU A 153 0.72 1.30 6.10
CA LEU A 153 0.89 1.23 7.56
C LEU A 153 2.34 1.11 8.03
N THR A 154 3.32 1.05 7.12
CA THR A 154 4.72 0.86 7.54
C THR A 154 5.73 1.78 6.86
N ARG A 155 5.39 2.45 5.77
CA ARG A 155 6.31 3.34 5.03
C ARG A 155 6.59 4.67 5.75
N HIS A 156 5.54 5.47 5.97
CA HIS A 156 5.68 6.85 6.45
C HIS A 156 5.46 6.93 7.96
N LYS A 157 6.49 6.58 8.73
CA LYS A 157 6.41 6.30 10.18
C LYS A 157 5.66 7.34 11.00
N ALA A 158 5.98 8.63 10.83
CA ALA A 158 5.33 9.71 11.55
C ALA A 158 3.84 9.86 11.17
N THR A 159 3.51 9.79 9.87
CA THR A 159 2.13 9.85 9.38
C THR A 159 1.31 8.67 9.91
N VAL A 160 1.88 7.47 9.90
CA VAL A 160 1.21 6.26 10.42
C VAL A 160 0.96 6.38 11.92
N ALA A 161 1.95 6.82 12.70
CA ALA A 161 1.82 6.98 14.13
C ALA A 161 0.71 7.98 14.51
N GLU A 162 0.66 9.10 13.81
CA GLU A 162 -0.41 10.10 13.95
C GLU A 162 -1.78 9.49 13.62
N PHE A 163 -1.89 8.83 12.46
CA PHE A 163 -3.11 8.17 12.02
C PHE A 163 -3.59 7.14 13.05
N LEU A 164 -2.75 6.20 13.48
CA LEU A 164 -3.10 5.14 14.42
C LEU A 164 -3.48 5.69 15.80
N SER A 165 -2.80 6.74 16.26
CA SER A 165 -3.12 7.37 17.54
C SER A 165 -4.51 8.02 17.52
N LYS A 166 -4.81 8.75 16.44
CA LYS A 166 -6.09 9.45 16.25
C LYS A 166 -7.26 8.48 15.99
N ASN A 167 -6.99 7.36 15.32
CA ASN A 167 -8.01 6.43 14.82
C ASN A 167 -8.02 5.09 15.56
N TYR A 168 -7.37 5.03 16.72
CA TYR A 168 -7.06 3.81 17.45
C TYR A 168 -8.27 2.87 17.60
N ASP A 169 -9.38 3.38 18.13
CA ASP A 169 -10.49 2.54 18.57
C ASP A 169 -11.16 1.81 17.41
N TRP A 170 -11.49 2.51 16.31
CA TRP A 170 -12.10 1.85 15.17
C TRP A 170 -11.09 1.01 14.38
N PHE A 171 -9.84 1.48 14.25
CA PHE A 171 -8.84 0.79 13.45
C PHE A 171 -8.52 -0.58 14.04
N PHE A 172 -8.22 -0.63 15.35
CA PHE A 172 -7.90 -1.91 16.00
C PHE A 172 -9.12 -2.78 16.23
N ALA A 173 -10.33 -2.23 16.38
CA ALA A 173 -11.55 -3.03 16.38
C ALA A 173 -11.74 -3.79 15.05
N GLU A 174 -11.58 -3.11 13.92
CA GLU A 174 -11.65 -3.73 12.58
C GLU A 174 -10.47 -4.68 12.34
N TYR A 175 -9.25 -4.26 12.69
CA TYR A 175 -8.03 -5.08 12.52
C TYR A 175 -8.14 -6.41 13.27
N ASN A 176 -8.59 -6.37 14.52
CA ASN A 176 -8.71 -7.55 15.35
C ASN A 176 -9.79 -8.49 14.83
N SER A 177 -11.02 -7.97 14.67
CA SER A 177 -12.17 -8.79 14.28
C SER A 177 -12.08 -9.32 12.85
N LYS A 178 -11.59 -8.52 11.90
CA LYS A 178 -11.55 -8.90 10.49
C LYS A 178 -10.27 -9.64 10.08
N LEU A 179 -9.12 -9.35 10.71
CA LEU A 179 -7.84 -9.92 10.26
C LEU A 179 -7.25 -10.91 11.26
N LEU A 180 -7.10 -10.54 12.54
CA LEU A 180 -6.51 -11.43 13.55
C LEU A 180 -7.43 -12.59 13.91
N GLU A 181 -8.74 -12.39 13.87
CA GLU A 181 -9.75 -13.42 14.12
C GLU A 181 -10.28 -14.04 12.82
N SER A 182 -9.67 -13.72 11.67
CA SER A 182 -10.08 -14.27 10.37
C SER A 182 -9.97 -15.80 10.35
N SER A 183 -10.96 -16.45 9.74
CA SER A 183 -10.93 -17.89 9.46
C SER A 183 -9.87 -18.25 8.42
N ASN A 184 -9.41 -17.28 7.61
CA ASN A 184 -8.35 -17.50 6.64
C ASN A 184 -6.98 -17.48 7.35
N TYR A 185 -6.31 -18.64 7.39
CA TYR A 185 -4.98 -18.78 7.99
C TYR A 185 -3.95 -17.81 7.41
N ILE A 186 -3.93 -17.60 6.09
CA ILE A 186 -2.95 -16.73 5.43
C ILE A 186 -3.18 -15.27 5.85
N THR A 187 -4.43 -14.81 5.84
CA THR A 187 -4.81 -13.47 6.31
C THR A 187 -4.39 -13.28 7.77
N ARG A 188 -4.72 -14.23 8.64
CA ARG A 188 -4.37 -14.19 10.06
C ARG A 188 -2.85 -14.14 10.26
N ARG A 189 -2.10 -14.94 9.51
CA ARG A 189 -0.63 -14.97 9.55
C ARG A 189 -0.01 -13.64 9.14
N GLN A 190 -0.47 -13.07 8.02
CA GLN A 190 0.02 -11.77 7.54
C GLN A 190 -0.34 -10.64 8.51
N ALA A 191 -1.52 -10.69 9.12
CA ALA A 191 -1.97 -9.72 10.12
C ALA A 191 -1.14 -9.79 11.40
N VAL A 192 -0.82 -10.97 11.93
CA VAL A 192 0.08 -11.09 13.10
C VAL A 192 1.44 -10.46 12.82
N LYS A 193 2.01 -10.74 11.64
CA LYS A 193 3.30 -10.15 11.24
C LYS A 193 3.22 -8.63 11.12
N LEU A 194 2.19 -8.12 10.46
CA LEU A 194 1.99 -6.68 10.30
C LEU A 194 1.72 -5.97 11.64
N LEU A 195 0.98 -6.59 12.55
CA LEU A 195 0.76 -6.05 13.89
C LEU A 195 2.11 -5.91 14.62
N GLY A 196 2.97 -6.92 14.53
CA GLY A 196 4.35 -6.82 15.04
C GLY A 196 5.10 -5.64 14.42
N ASP A 197 5.14 -5.55 13.09
CA ASP A 197 5.78 -4.44 12.36
C ASP A 197 5.27 -3.05 12.81
N ILE A 198 3.97 -2.94 13.14
CA ILE A 198 3.35 -1.69 13.62
C ILE A 198 3.71 -1.40 15.08
N LEU A 199 3.48 -2.34 15.99
CA LEU A 199 3.62 -2.09 17.44
C LEU A 199 5.09 -1.92 17.86
N LEU A 200 6.03 -2.54 17.14
CA LEU A 200 7.45 -2.48 17.44
C LEU A 200 8.16 -1.25 16.85
N ASP A 201 7.48 -0.51 15.97
CA ASP A 201 8.04 0.74 15.47
C ASP A 201 8.13 1.76 16.61
N ARG A 202 9.32 2.36 16.80
CA ARG A 202 9.56 3.36 17.85
C ARG A 202 8.57 4.54 17.81
N SER A 203 8.07 4.88 16.63
CA SER A 203 7.14 5.99 16.42
C SER A 203 5.74 5.66 16.97
N ASN A 204 5.43 4.37 17.13
CA ASN A 204 4.16 3.84 17.60
C ASN A 204 4.18 3.44 19.09
N SER A 205 5.16 3.89 19.87
CA SER A 205 5.32 3.48 21.29
C SER A 205 4.06 3.71 22.12
N ALA A 206 3.40 4.87 21.98
CA ALA A 206 2.14 5.17 22.67
C ALA A 206 0.99 4.23 22.22
N VAL A 207 0.90 3.95 20.93
CA VAL A 207 -0.09 3.01 20.36
C VAL A 207 0.15 1.59 20.89
N MET A 208 1.41 1.17 20.94
CA MET A 208 1.83 -0.12 21.49
C MET A 208 1.45 -0.25 22.96
N THR A 209 1.82 0.73 23.80
CA THR A 209 1.47 0.71 25.22
C THR A 209 -0.05 0.63 25.42
N ARG A 210 -0.84 1.38 24.65
CA ARG A 210 -2.30 1.30 24.69
C ARG A 210 -2.81 -0.08 24.26
N TYR A 211 -2.23 -0.67 23.23
CA TYR A 211 -2.62 -1.98 22.70
C TYR A 211 -2.38 -3.13 23.66
N VAL A 212 -1.18 -3.22 24.25
CA VAL A 212 -0.83 -4.30 25.18
C VAL A 212 -1.47 -4.13 26.56
N SER A 213 -1.90 -2.92 26.92
CA SER A 213 -2.63 -2.68 28.18
C SER A 213 -4.10 -3.13 28.13
N SER A 214 -4.63 -3.42 26.93
CA SER A 214 -6.01 -3.91 26.76
C SER A 214 -6.08 -5.41 27.03
N ARG A 215 -6.91 -5.80 28.02
CA ARG A 215 -7.16 -7.21 28.36
C ARG A 215 -7.70 -8.00 27.16
N ASP A 216 -8.56 -7.40 26.35
CA ASP A 216 -9.18 -8.08 25.21
C ASP A 216 -8.16 -8.31 24.09
N ASN A 217 -7.30 -7.32 23.81
CA ASN A 217 -6.19 -7.48 22.86
C ASN A 217 -5.20 -8.54 23.31
N LEU A 218 -4.83 -8.56 24.61
CA LEU A 218 -3.97 -9.60 25.17
C LEU A 218 -4.58 -10.99 25.02
N ARG A 219 -5.90 -11.14 25.24
CA ARG A 219 -6.59 -12.42 25.05
C ARG A 219 -6.49 -12.91 23.60
N ILE A 220 -6.67 -12.02 22.63
CA ILE A 220 -6.52 -12.34 21.20
C ILE A 220 -5.09 -12.80 20.92
N LEU A 221 -4.09 -12.04 21.36
CA LEU A 221 -2.67 -12.41 21.20
C LEU A 221 -2.37 -13.76 21.85
N MET A 222 -2.82 -14.01 23.07
CA MET A 222 -2.62 -15.29 23.76
C MET A 222 -3.25 -16.46 23.01
N ASN A 223 -4.43 -16.29 22.42
CA ASN A 223 -5.06 -17.34 21.61
C ASN A 223 -4.24 -17.62 20.34
N LEU A 224 -3.73 -16.59 19.67
CA LEU A 224 -2.85 -16.73 18.51
C LEU A 224 -1.54 -17.45 18.86
N LEU A 225 -0.98 -17.18 20.04
CA LEU A 225 0.20 -17.88 20.56
C LEU A 225 -0.06 -19.36 20.91
N ARG A 226 -1.32 -19.79 21.03
CA ARG A 226 -1.67 -21.20 21.27
C ARG A 226 -1.91 -21.98 19.97
N ASP A 227 -2.02 -21.30 18.83
CA ASP A 227 -2.24 -21.94 17.52
C ASP A 227 -0.93 -22.58 17.04
N GLU A 228 -0.81 -23.91 17.06
CA GLU A 228 0.38 -24.67 16.66
C GLU A 228 0.87 -24.33 15.24
N GLN A 229 0.01 -23.79 14.38
CA GLN A 229 0.38 -23.36 13.02
C GLN A 229 1.21 -22.06 12.98
N PHE A 230 1.42 -21.41 14.12
CA PHE A 230 2.16 -20.14 14.25
C PHE A 230 3.54 -20.29 14.89
N GLU A 231 3.99 -21.49 15.30
CA GLU A 231 5.20 -21.70 16.12
C GLU A 231 6.45 -20.92 15.65
N ALA A 232 6.71 -20.82 14.33
CA ALA A 232 7.85 -20.07 13.80
C ALA A 232 7.70 -18.54 13.91
N ASP A 233 6.47 -18.01 13.80
CA ASP A 233 6.18 -16.57 13.85
C ASP A 233 5.95 -16.08 15.30
N LYS A 234 5.59 -16.98 16.23
CA LYS A 234 5.39 -16.69 17.66
C LYS A 234 6.64 -16.21 18.37
N ALA A 235 7.80 -16.78 18.04
CA ALA A 235 9.04 -16.53 18.78
C ALA A 235 9.46 -15.06 18.77
N GLN A 236 9.17 -14.32 17.69
CA GLN A 236 9.51 -12.91 17.58
C GLN A 236 8.57 -12.05 18.44
N VAL A 237 7.24 -12.24 18.28
CA VAL A 237 6.22 -11.49 19.03
C VAL A 237 6.31 -11.75 20.54
N VAL A 238 6.50 -13.00 20.96
CA VAL A 238 6.63 -13.36 22.38
C VAL A 238 7.92 -12.80 22.98
N LYS A 239 9.06 -12.96 22.31
CA LYS A 239 10.35 -12.45 22.80
C LYS A 239 10.31 -10.94 23.02
N GLU A 240 9.58 -10.21 22.19
CA GLU A 240 9.48 -8.77 22.27
C GLU A 240 8.41 -8.32 23.28
N ILE A 241 7.26 -9.00 23.39
CA ILE A 241 6.28 -8.76 24.48
C ILE A 241 6.93 -9.03 25.84
N SER A 242 7.70 -10.11 25.98
CA SER A 242 8.44 -10.42 27.22
C SER A 242 9.59 -9.44 27.49
N ALA A 243 10.16 -8.80 26.47
CA ALA A 243 11.15 -7.73 26.64
C ALA A 243 10.54 -6.38 27.04
N LEU A 244 9.21 -6.25 26.95
CA LEU A 244 8.42 -5.06 27.30
C LEU A 244 7.77 -5.16 28.68
N GLU A 245 7.99 -6.25 29.44
CA GLU A 245 7.64 -6.28 30.85
C GLU A 245 8.40 -5.16 31.58
N PRO A 246 7.73 -4.30 32.37
CA PRO A 246 8.42 -3.27 33.13
C PRO A 246 9.38 -3.95 34.11
N LYS A 247 10.66 -3.57 34.04
CA LYS A 247 11.72 -4.00 34.98
C LYS A 247 11.54 -3.45 36.40
N ASP A 248 10.31 -3.16 36.84
CA ASP A 248 10.04 -2.59 38.15
C ASP A 248 9.14 -3.50 38.98
N ARG A 249 9.76 -4.54 39.56
CA ARG A 249 9.46 -5.06 40.91
C ARG A 249 10.72 -5.69 41.51
N ALA A 250 11.67 -4.85 41.93
CA ALA A 250 12.56 -5.08 43.08
C ALA A 250 13.16 -3.74 43.51
#